data_AF-A0A953BPX9-F1
#
_entry.id   AF-A0A953BPX9-F1
#
_cell.length_a   1.000
_cell.length_b   1.000
_cell.length_c   1.000
_cell.angle_alpha   90.00
_cell.angle_beta   90.00
_cell.angle_gamma   90.00
#
_symmetry.space_group_name_H-M   'P 1'
#
loop_
_entity.id
_entity.type
_entity.pdbx_description
1 polymer ?
#
loop_
_entity_poly.entity_id
_entity_poly.type
_entity_poly.pdbx_seq_one_letter_code
_entity_poly.pdbx_strand_id
1 'polypeptide(L)'
;MAGEQNNVERGRTRQRDAQWEAVRHDVRRVLYSGLIASGIGVVAAVTFGGLLGGTAWAGALVWGLASLASGFGMGFLFGIPRSGRRVSASSKDDANGDGDASDHGGDSGEQLQRANTNLEQISDWVTKILVGLGLVELRNMPDRVWSLAQLAAGTMCGPDCRGQAASFALAVIVYFAVAGFIFGYLLTRTYLPGAFHRAESTLKQRVEAAERKSEEAERRSEVAAMVAEKAALGRIGRAAPALEAVPPPLAMNALDGAGGAPSPRDPDDPNKGQFGGLSKRDGYELSARVSESDNLPEFYDIVLEVRSPGGARPMPDAVKFFLHPTFGSPVQEVRVHEGIARLEALAWGAFTVGAIAGETPLELDLSELADAPKAFREQ
;
A
#
# COMPACT_ATOMS: atom_id res chain seq x y z
N MET A 1 23.71 25.87 24.09
CA MET A 1 22.75 25.55 23.01
C MET A 1 22.46 24.05 22.88
N ALA A 2 23.45 23.15 22.84
CA ALA A 2 23.21 21.70 22.72
C ALA A 2 22.44 21.05 23.90
N GLY A 3 22.64 21.53 25.14
CA GLY A 3 21.94 21.01 26.32
C GLY A 3 20.45 21.40 26.39
N GLU A 4 20.08 22.51 25.74
CA GLU A 4 18.72 23.04 25.75
C GLU A 4 17.84 22.30 24.72
N GLN A 5 18.40 22.01 23.54
CA GLN A 5 17.74 21.18 22.53
C GLN A 5 17.50 19.75 23.03
N ASN A 6 18.45 19.15 23.74
CA ASN A 6 18.33 17.80 24.30
C ASN A 6 17.24 17.71 25.40
N ASN A 7 17.02 18.79 26.14
CA ASN A 7 15.97 18.86 27.16
C ASN A 7 14.56 19.02 26.54
N VAL A 8 14.45 19.80 25.46
CA VAL A 8 13.21 19.95 24.68
C VAL A 8 12.83 18.63 23.99
N GLU A 9 13.82 17.91 23.45
CA GLU A 9 13.61 16.62 22.78
C GLU A 9 13.19 15.51 23.77
N ARG A 10 13.77 15.48 24.97
CA ARG A 10 13.29 14.65 26.09
C ARG A 10 11.89 15.01 26.58
N GLY A 11 11.54 16.30 26.56
CA GLY A 11 10.19 16.75 26.90
C GLY A 11 9.14 16.24 25.91
N ARG A 12 9.43 16.34 24.61
CA ARG A 12 8.55 15.86 23.54
C ARG A 12 8.37 14.34 23.55
N THR A 13 9.43 13.57 23.79
CA THR A 13 9.33 12.10 23.90
C THR A 13 8.48 11.68 25.09
N ARG A 14 8.69 12.28 26.28
CA ARG A 14 7.85 12.02 27.47
C ARG A 14 6.38 12.35 27.26
N GLN A 15 6.06 13.48 26.63
CA GLN A 15 4.67 13.84 26.31
C GLN A 15 4.03 12.85 25.35
N ARG A 16 4.77 12.44 24.31
CA ARG A 16 4.30 11.47 23.33
C ARG A 16 4.03 10.11 23.99
N ASP A 17 4.96 9.65 24.84
CA ASP A 17 4.83 8.37 25.55
C ASP A 17 3.64 8.37 26.52
N ALA A 18 3.45 9.46 27.27
CA ALA A 18 2.30 9.63 28.17
C ALA A 18 0.95 9.64 27.42
N GLN A 19 0.89 10.32 26.27
CA GLN A 19 -0.29 10.32 25.41
C GLN A 19 -0.60 8.91 24.88
N TRP A 20 0.43 8.13 24.52
CA TRP A 20 0.27 6.75 24.05
C TRP A 20 -0.14 5.77 25.14
N GLU A 21 0.30 5.98 26.38
CA GLU A 21 -0.16 5.20 27.52
C GLU A 21 -1.64 5.45 27.81
N ALA A 22 -2.10 6.70 27.72
CA ALA A 22 -3.51 7.03 27.85
C ALA A 22 -4.38 6.31 26.80
N VAL A 23 -3.98 6.35 25.52
CA VAL A 23 -4.71 5.64 24.44
C VAL A 23 -4.75 4.13 24.66
N ARG A 24 -3.62 3.50 25.03
CA ARG A 24 -3.60 2.06 25.36
C ARG A 24 -4.51 1.74 26.55
N HIS A 25 -4.53 2.62 27.54
CA HIS A 25 -5.37 2.46 28.71
C HIS A 25 -6.86 2.51 28.34
N ASP A 26 -7.26 3.44 27.48
CA ASP A 26 -8.65 3.58 27.03
C ASP A 26 -9.09 2.43 26.13
N VAL A 27 -8.25 1.97 25.20
CA VAL A 27 -8.53 0.75 24.42
C VAL A 27 -8.74 -0.45 25.34
N ARG A 28 -7.88 -0.61 26.36
CA ARG A 28 -8.02 -1.71 27.33
C ARG A 28 -9.29 -1.60 28.15
N ARG A 29 -9.70 -0.39 28.57
CA ARG A 29 -11.00 -0.16 29.25
C ARG A 29 -12.17 -0.55 28.35
N VAL A 30 -12.15 -0.15 27.08
CA VAL A 30 -13.18 -0.52 26.11
C VAL A 30 -13.24 -2.04 25.95
N LEU A 31 -12.10 -2.71 25.77
CA LEU A 31 -12.03 -4.18 25.70
C LEU A 31 -12.63 -4.86 26.94
N TYR A 32 -12.24 -4.46 28.15
CA TYR A 32 -12.79 -5.06 29.36
C TYR A 32 -14.28 -4.77 29.53
N SER A 33 -14.75 -3.55 29.25
CA SER A 33 -16.17 -3.21 29.33
C SER A 33 -17.02 -4.02 28.34
N GLY A 34 -16.54 -4.22 27.10
CA GLY A 34 -17.20 -5.04 26.09
C GLY A 34 -17.25 -6.52 26.47
N LEU A 35 -16.14 -7.05 27.00
CA LEU A 35 -16.07 -8.43 27.50
C LEU A 35 -17.00 -8.65 28.70
N ILE A 36 -17.04 -7.72 29.65
CA ILE A 36 -17.93 -7.80 30.82
C ILE A 36 -19.40 -7.75 30.38
N ALA A 37 -19.78 -6.80 29.53
CA ALA A 37 -21.15 -6.69 29.03
C ALA A 37 -21.58 -7.94 28.25
N SER A 38 -20.71 -8.44 27.36
CA SER A 38 -20.98 -9.68 26.61
C SER A 38 -21.06 -10.89 27.54
N GLY A 39 -20.19 -10.97 28.55
CA GLY A 39 -20.18 -12.01 29.56
C GLY A 39 -21.46 -12.03 30.41
N ILE A 40 -21.95 -10.87 30.85
CA ILE A 40 -23.23 -10.76 31.56
C ILE A 40 -24.38 -11.28 30.69
N GLY A 41 -24.39 -10.91 29.40
CA GLY A 41 -25.37 -11.42 28.45
C GLY A 41 -25.31 -12.93 28.25
N VAL A 42 -24.10 -13.50 28.18
CA VAL A 42 -23.88 -14.94 28.05
C VAL A 42 -24.39 -15.67 29.29
N VAL A 43 -24.06 -15.18 30.49
CA VAL A 43 -24.56 -15.76 31.75
C VAL A 43 -26.08 -15.68 31.81
N ALA A 44 -26.69 -14.53 31.47
CA ALA A 44 -28.14 -14.38 31.44
C ALA A 44 -28.80 -15.33 30.41
N ALA A 45 -28.23 -15.46 29.21
CA ALA A 45 -28.76 -16.34 28.16
C ALA A 45 -28.66 -17.84 28.54
N VAL A 46 -27.55 -18.26 29.15
CA VAL A 46 -27.36 -19.65 29.59
C VAL A 46 -28.24 -19.98 30.78
N THR A 47 -28.32 -19.10 31.78
CA THR A 47 -29.16 -19.31 32.96
C THR A 47 -30.63 -19.39 32.58
N PHE A 48 -31.15 -18.42 31.83
CA PHE A 48 -32.55 -18.41 31.41
C PHE A 48 -32.87 -19.51 30.40
N GLY A 49 -31.97 -19.81 29.46
CA GLY A 49 -32.10 -20.96 28.57
C GLY A 49 -32.12 -22.27 29.34
N GLY A 50 -31.29 -22.42 30.38
CA GLY A 50 -31.29 -23.59 31.25
C GLY A 50 -32.61 -23.78 31.99
N LEU A 51 -33.24 -22.68 32.43
CA LEU A 51 -34.55 -22.69 33.07
C LEU A 51 -35.69 -23.11 32.13
N LEU A 52 -35.56 -22.85 30.83
CA LEU A 52 -36.50 -23.32 29.80
C LEU A 52 -36.35 -24.83 29.49
N GLY A 53 -35.22 -25.43 29.88
CA GLY A 53 -34.95 -26.87 29.78
C GLY A 53 -34.30 -27.31 28.46
N GLY A 54 -33.77 -28.54 28.45
CA GLY A 54 -33.18 -29.18 27.27
C GLY A 54 -31.96 -28.44 26.70
N THR A 55 -31.95 -28.21 25.39
CA THR A 55 -30.86 -27.56 24.64
C THR A 55 -31.10 -26.06 24.40
N ALA A 56 -32.08 -25.46 25.09
CA ALA A 56 -32.46 -24.06 24.89
C ALA A 56 -31.32 -23.06 25.09
N TRP A 57 -30.47 -23.32 26.08
CA TRP A 57 -29.26 -22.52 26.35
C TRP A 57 -28.29 -22.50 25.15
N ALA A 58 -28.17 -23.61 24.41
CA ALA A 58 -27.29 -23.70 23.25
C ALA A 58 -27.85 -22.86 22.08
N GLY A 59 -29.16 -22.93 21.84
CA GLY A 59 -29.83 -22.06 20.87
C GLY A 59 -29.65 -20.59 21.22
N ALA A 60 -29.85 -20.22 22.48
CA ALA A 60 -29.66 -18.84 22.96
C ALA A 60 -28.23 -18.34 22.76
N LEU A 61 -27.22 -19.18 23.03
CA LEU A 61 -25.83 -18.84 22.80
C LEU A 61 -25.50 -18.62 21.32
N VAL A 62 -25.93 -19.51 20.43
CA VAL A 62 -25.63 -19.41 18.99
C VAL A 62 -26.26 -18.15 18.41
N TRP A 63 -27.54 -17.91 18.69
CA TRP A 63 -28.23 -16.70 18.21
C TRP A 63 -27.67 -15.43 18.85
N GLY A 64 -27.30 -15.47 20.13
CA GLY A 64 -26.65 -14.37 20.82
C GLY A 64 -25.31 -14.01 20.20
N LEU A 65 -24.43 -14.98 19.99
CA LEU A 65 -23.11 -14.76 19.38
C LEU A 65 -23.21 -14.31 17.92
N ALA A 66 -24.15 -14.86 17.14
CA ALA A 66 -24.40 -14.40 15.77
C ALA A 66 -24.88 -12.94 15.74
N SER A 67 -25.75 -12.57 16.68
CA SER A 67 -26.23 -11.19 16.83
C SER A 67 -25.12 -10.25 17.29
N LEU A 68 -24.26 -10.71 18.20
CA LEU A 68 -23.08 -9.97 18.66
C LEU A 68 -22.11 -9.69 17.51
N ALA A 69 -21.81 -10.70 16.69
CA ALA A 69 -20.93 -10.55 15.53
C ALA A 69 -21.53 -9.61 14.48
N SER A 70 -22.83 -9.74 14.21
CA SER A 70 -23.56 -8.86 13.27
C SER A 70 -23.56 -7.42 13.76
N GLY A 71 -23.87 -7.21 15.04
CA GLY A 71 -23.79 -5.91 15.69
C GLY A 71 -22.39 -5.33 15.66
N PHE A 72 -21.37 -6.13 15.98
CA PHE A 72 -19.97 -5.72 15.95
C PHE A 72 -19.52 -5.28 14.56
N GLY A 73 -19.87 -6.03 13.51
CA GLY A 73 -19.59 -5.64 12.13
C GLY A 73 -20.23 -4.31 11.77
N MET A 74 -21.49 -4.10 12.18
CA MET A 74 -22.20 -2.84 11.98
C MET A 74 -21.53 -1.69 12.76
N GLY A 75 -21.22 -1.90 14.04
CA GLY A 75 -20.52 -0.93 14.88
C GLY A 75 -19.14 -0.58 14.32
N PHE A 76 -18.42 -1.57 13.80
CA PHE A 76 -17.14 -1.37 13.13
C PHE A 76 -17.26 -0.39 11.96
N LEU A 77 -18.24 -0.59 11.07
CA LEU A 77 -18.46 0.31 9.93
C LEU A 77 -18.69 1.75 10.41
N PHE A 78 -19.64 1.96 11.33
CA PHE A 78 -19.96 3.29 11.87
C PHE A 78 -18.81 3.89 12.71
N GLY A 79 -17.91 3.05 13.23
CA GLY A 79 -16.78 3.47 14.04
C GLY A 79 -15.57 3.95 13.24
N ILE A 80 -15.52 3.68 11.92
CA ILE A 80 -14.41 4.11 11.06
C ILE A 80 -14.31 5.65 11.07
N PRO A 81 -13.16 6.22 11.49
CA PRO A 81 -12.98 7.66 11.54
C PRO A 81 -12.95 8.21 10.11
N ARG A 82 -13.82 9.18 9.82
CA ARG A 82 -13.77 9.93 8.57
C ARG A 82 -12.65 10.96 8.68
N SER A 83 -11.70 10.93 7.74
CA SER A 83 -10.61 11.89 7.65
C SER A 83 -11.19 13.22 7.18
N GLY A 84 -11.86 13.92 8.09
CA GLY A 84 -12.37 15.26 7.86
C GLY A 84 -11.28 16.08 7.18
N ARG A 85 -11.55 16.53 5.95
CA ARG A 85 -10.84 17.63 5.31
C ARG A 85 -10.79 18.70 6.38
N ARG A 86 -9.63 18.91 7.01
CA ARG A 86 -9.42 20.08 7.86
C ARG A 86 -9.69 21.22 6.90
N VAL A 87 -10.88 21.79 7.00
CA VAL A 87 -11.14 23.11 6.47
C VAL A 87 -10.07 23.94 7.16
N SER A 88 -9.09 24.38 6.38
CA SER A 88 -8.14 25.37 6.82
C SER A 88 -8.97 26.51 7.39
N ALA A 89 -9.05 26.57 8.71
CA ALA A 89 -9.34 27.80 9.43
C ALA A 89 -8.09 28.67 9.26
N SER A 90 -7.87 29.14 8.02
CA SER A 90 -7.02 30.28 7.74
C SER A 90 -7.98 31.38 7.35
N SER A 91 -8.23 32.23 8.34
CA SER A 91 -8.46 33.67 8.23
C SER A 91 -9.13 34.14 6.94
N LYS A 92 -10.44 34.39 7.02
CA LYS A 92 -11.15 35.22 6.06
C LYS A 92 -11.49 36.55 6.72
N ASP A 93 -10.46 37.36 6.88
CA ASP A 93 -10.39 38.81 7.12
C ASP A 93 -8.92 39.10 6.72
N ASP A 94 -8.57 39.68 5.57
CA ASP A 94 -8.88 41.03 5.13
C ASP A 94 -8.78 41.19 3.59
N ALA A 95 -9.38 42.27 3.11
CA ALA A 95 -9.46 42.69 1.72
C ALA A 95 -8.21 43.42 1.20
N ASN A 96 -8.06 43.39 -0.14
CA ASN A 96 -7.28 44.26 -1.03
C ASN A 96 -5.74 44.18 -1.04
N GLY A 97 -5.20 43.91 -2.24
CA GLY A 97 -3.82 44.20 -2.63
C GLY A 97 -3.42 43.48 -3.91
N ASP A 98 -3.44 44.19 -5.04
CA ASP A 98 -2.86 43.78 -6.32
C ASP A 98 -1.37 43.40 -6.19
N GLY A 99 -0.93 42.50 -7.07
CA GLY A 99 0.42 42.53 -7.61
C GLY A 99 1.36 41.40 -7.21
N ASP A 100 1.79 40.71 -8.26
CA ASP A 100 3.13 40.15 -8.49
C ASP A 100 3.36 38.66 -8.25
N ALA A 101 3.96 38.08 -9.29
CA ALA A 101 4.40 36.72 -9.40
C ALA A 101 5.77 36.60 -8.74
N SER A 102 5.83 35.89 -7.62
CA SER A 102 7.09 35.33 -7.14
C SER A 102 6.84 34.09 -6.29
N ASP A 103 7.34 32.98 -6.83
CA ASP A 103 8.16 32.03 -6.09
C ASP A 103 7.61 31.50 -4.74
N HIS A 104 6.89 30.38 -4.81
CA HIS A 104 6.75 29.46 -3.69
C HIS A 104 7.22 28.07 -4.11
N GLY A 105 8.54 27.91 -4.19
CA GLY A 105 9.17 26.68 -3.76
C GLY A 105 8.94 26.47 -2.26
N GLY A 106 8.44 25.28 -1.89
CA GLY A 106 8.36 24.82 -0.50
C GLY A 106 6.94 24.60 0.01
N ASP A 107 6.41 23.40 -0.23
CA ASP A 107 5.81 22.50 0.78
C ASP A 107 4.78 21.55 0.14
N SER A 108 5.26 20.68 -0.75
CA SER A 108 4.54 19.48 -1.18
C SER A 108 4.84 18.27 -0.26
N GLY A 109 5.38 18.52 0.95
CA GLY A 109 5.74 17.50 1.94
C GLY A 109 4.62 17.17 2.95
N GLU A 110 3.56 17.98 3.02
CA GLU A 110 2.43 17.79 3.96
C GLU A 110 1.17 17.17 3.32
N GLN A 111 1.32 16.56 2.15
CA GLN A 111 0.31 15.69 1.51
C GLN A 111 0.76 14.23 1.42
N LEU A 112 1.73 13.82 2.24
CA LEU A 112 2.15 12.43 2.35
C LEU A 112 0.98 11.55 2.79
N GLN A 113 0.39 10.88 1.79
CA GLN A 113 -0.45 9.69 1.84
C GLN A 113 -1.27 9.51 3.13
N ARG A 114 -2.47 10.12 3.13
CA ARG A 114 -3.62 9.67 3.93
C ARG A 114 -3.69 8.14 3.90
N ALA A 115 -3.82 7.50 5.07
CA ALA A 115 -4.07 6.07 5.19
C ALA A 115 -5.16 5.58 4.21
N ASN A 116 -5.04 4.33 3.77
CA ASN A 116 -5.86 3.68 2.75
C ASN A 116 -7.36 4.05 2.86
N THR A 117 -7.82 4.99 2.04
CA THR A 117 -9.18 5.57 2.10
C THR A 117 -10.24 4.62 1.57
N ASN A 118 -9.85 3.49 0.99
CA ASN A 118 -10.76 2.49 0.45
C ASN A 118 -11.80 2.04 1.50
N LEU A 119 -11.35 1.71 2.72
CA LEU A 119 -12.26 1.32 3.82
C LEU A 119 -13.12 2.49 4.33
N GLU A 120 -12.57 3.71 4.35
CA GLU A 120 -13.31 4.92 4.74
C GLU A 120 -14.44 5.20 3.74
N GLN A 121 -14.13 5.17 2.44
CA GLN A 121 -15.09 5.37 1.36
C GLN A 121 -16.15 4.28 1.35
N ILE A 122 -15.74 3.01 1.45
CA ILE A 122 -16.68 1.88 1.52
C ILE A 122 -17.63 2.04 2.70
N SER A 123 -17.09 2.35 3.88
CA SER A 123 -17.93 2.57 5.04
C SER A 123 -18.87 3.76 4.87
N ASP A 124 -18.44 4.88 4.29
CA ASP A 124 -19.29 6.05 4.11
C ASP A 124 -20.49 5.78 3.20
N TRP A 125 -20.29 5.15 2.04
CA TRP A 125 -21.42 4.84 1.16
C TRP A 125 -22.27 3.69 1.71
N VAL A 126 -21.68 2.65 2.31
CA VAL A 126 -22.43 1.55 2.95
C VAL A 126 -23.29 2.08 4.10
N THR A 127 -22.73 2.91 4.99
CA THR A 127 -23.49 3.48 6.13
C THR A 127 -24.61 4.39 5.66
N LYS A 128 -24.42 5.18 4.59
CA LYS A 128 -25.50 5.98 3.98
C LYS A 128 -26.62 5.11 3.41
N ILE A 129 -26.29 4.04 2.68
CA ILE A 129 -27.29 3.10 2.16
C ILE A 129 -28.03 2.41 3.31
N LEU A 130 -27.32 1.95 4.33
CA LEU A 130 -27.94 1.25 5.47
C LEU A 130 -28.87 2.16 6.27
N VAL A 131 -28.46 3.40 6.55
CA VAL A 131 -29.33 4.40 7.22
C VAL A 131 -30.50 4.77 6.32
N GLY A 132 -30.27 5.00 5.02
CA GLY A 132 -31.30 5.36 4.06
C GLY A 132 -32.36 4.26 3.91
N LEU A 133 -31.93 3.03 3.62
CA LEU A 133 -32.81 1.87 3.52
C LEU A 133 -33.49 1.55 4.85
N GLY A 134 -32.75 1.65 5.96
CA GLY A 134 -33.30 1.46 7.30
C GLY A 134 -34.40 2.45 7.65
N LEU A 135 -34.28 3.71 7.22
CA LEU A 135 -35.29 4.74 7.46
C LEU A 135 -36.57 4.48 6.66
N VAL A 136 -36.43 4.01 5.42
CA VAL A 136 -37.58 3.62 4.58
C VAL A 136 -38.27 2.38 5.14
N GLU A 137 -37.50 1.40 5.61
CA GLU A 137 -38.02 0.10 6.04
C GLU A 137 -38.39 0.04 7.54
N LEU A 138 -38.21 1.14 8.27
CA LEU A 138 -38.38 1.20 9.73
C LEU A 138 -39.77 0.73 10.17
N ARG A 139 -40.81 1.01 9.37
CA ARG A 139 -42.19 0.59 9.63
C ARG A 139 -42.37 -0.93 9.66
N ASN A 140 -41.65 -1.67 8.82
CA ASN A 140 -41.77 -3.13 8.71
C ASN A 140 -40.74 -3.87 9.59
N MET A 141 -39.84 -3.13 10.24
CA MET A 141 -38.75 -3.68 11.04
C MET A 141 -39.25 -4.48 12.27
N PRO A 142 -40.27 -4.05 13.05
CA PRO A 142 -40.77 -4.81 14.19
C PRO A 142 -41.26 -6.22 13.82
N ASP A 143 -42.04 -6.35 12.74
CA ASP A 143 -42.61 -7.64 12.32
C ASP A 143 -41.51 -8.61 11.83
N ARG A 144 -40.49 -8.09 11.13
CA ARG A 144 -39.35 -8.90 10.69
C ARG A 144 -38.50 -9.36 11.85
N VAL A 145 -38.23 -8.48 12.82
CA VAL A 145 -37.48 -8.82 14.03
C VAL A 145 -38.25 -9.83 14.88
N TRP A 146 -39.56 -9.68 14.99
CA TRP A 146 -40.42 -10.67 15.66
C TRP A 146 -40.40 -12.03 14.95
N SER A 147 -40.41 -12.04 13.62
CA SER A 147 -40.32 -13.27 12.82
C SER A 147 -38.98 -13.98 13.03
N LEU A 148 -37.87 -13.23 13.09
CA LEU A 148 -36.55 -13.77 13.43
C LEU A 148 -36.51 -14.35 14.85
N ALA A 149 -37.13 -13.68 15.82
CA ALA A 149 -37.22 -14.19 17.18
C ALA A 149 -38.02 -15.49 17.27
N GLN A 150 -39.11 -15.62 16.49
CA GLN A 150 -39.86 -16.88 16.39
C GLN A 150 -39.06 -18.01 15.73
N LEU A 151 -38.20 -17.69 14.76
CA LEU A 151 -37.29 -18.65 14.16
C LEU A 151 -36.26 -19.14 15.19
N ALA A 152 -35.64 -18.21 15.91
CA ALA A 152 -34.68 -18.50 16.95
C ALA A 152 -35.31 -19.33 18.10
N ALA A 153 -36.52 -18.99 18.53
CA ALA A 153 -37.28 -19.73 19.53
C ALA A 153 -37.49 -21.20 19.17
N GLY A 154 -37.65 -21.52 17.87
CA GLY A 154 -37.80 -22.90 17.41
C GLY A 154 -36.55 -23.77 17.64
N THR A 155 -35.38 -23.16 17.82
CA THR A 155 -34.14 -23.86 18.21
C THR A 155 -33.99 -24.02 19.72
N MET A 156 -34.84 -23.33 20.49
CA MET A 156 -34.76 -23.31 21.95
C MET A 156 -35.84 -24.18 22.60
N CYS A 157 -37.04 -24.18 22.05
CA CYS A 157 -38.16 -24.94 22.56
C CYS A 157 -39.03 -25.51 21.42
N GLY A 158 -39.69 -26.65 21.67
CA GLY A 158 -40.74 -27.19 20.82
C GLY A 158 -42.00 -26.30 20.74
N PRO A 159 -43.07 -26.78 20.08
CA PRO A 159 -44.27 -25.98 19.84
C PRO A 159 -44.93 -25.42 21.12
N ASP A 160 -44.88 -26.16 22.22
CA ASP A 160 -45.67 -25.90 23.43
C ASP A 160 -45.20 -24.68 24.25
N CYS A 161 -43.91 -24.32 24.21
CA CYS A 161 -43.37 -23.12 24.87
C CYS A 161 -42.82 -22.06 23.92
N ARG A 162 -43.16 -22.14 22.62
CA ARG A 162 -42.62 -21.25 21.57
C ARG A 162 -42.91 -19.76 21.82
N GLY A 163 -44.06 -19.41 22.41
CA GLY A 163 -44.40 -18.01 22.71
C GLY A 163 -43.50 -17.37 23.77
N GLN A 164 -43.19 -18.09 24.86
CA GLN A 164 -42.26 -17.63 25.89
C GLN A 164 -40.83 -17.60 25.36
N ALA A 165 -40.44 -18.63 24.62
CA ALA A 165 -39.13 -18.70 23.97
C ALA A 165 -38.90 -17.60 22.93
N ALA A 166 -39.95 -17.13 22.22
CA ALA A 166 -39.85 -16.02 21.27
C ALA A 166 -39.54 -14.69 21.95
N SER A 167 -40.16 -14.39 23.09
CA SER A 167 -39.86 -13.18 23.85
C SER A 167 -38.43 -13.20 24.39
N PHE A 168 -37.97 -14.35 24.87
CA PHE A 168 -36.59 -14.54 25.31
C PHE A 168 -35.59 -14.43 24.15
N ALA A 169 -35.86 -15.08 23.01
CA ALA A 169 -35.01 -15.00 21.83
C ALA A 169 -34.90 -13.57 21.29
N LEU A 170 -36.00 -12.81 21.29
CA LEU A 170 -36.00 -11.40 20.94
C LEU A 170 -35.06 -10.60 21.85
N ALA A 171 -35.14 -10.80 23.17
CA ALA A 171 -34.27 -10.11 24.12
C ALA A 171 -32.79 -10.46 23.89
N VAL A 172 -32.47 -11.72 23.64
CA VAL A 172 -31.10 -12.19 23.31
C VAL A 172 -30.59 -11.50 22.04
N ILE A 173 -31.37 -11.53 20.95
CA ILE A 173 -30.98 -10.93 19.67
C ILE A 173 -30.72 -9.42 19.84
N VAL A 174 -31.65 -8.70 20.44
CA VAL A 174 -31.54 -7.24 20.62
C VAL A 174 -30.37 -6.88 21.54
N TYR A 175 -30.23 -7.56 22.67
CA TYR A 175 -29.15 -7.31 23.62
C TYR A 175 -27.78 -7.48 22.96
N PHE A 176 -27.54 -8.64 22.35
CA PHE A 176 -26.24 -8.93 21.76
C PHE A 176 -25.97 -8.09 20.51
N ALA A 177 -26.98 -7.78 19.68
CA ALA A 177 -26.81 -6.87 18.55
C ALA A 177 -26.39 -5.46 19.01
N VAL A 178 -27.05 -4.91 20.03
CA VAL A 178 -26.71 -3.58 20.57
C VAL A 178 -25.35 -3.60 21.27
N ALA A 179 -25.08 -4.61 22.09
CA ALA A 179 -23.79 -4.76 22.76
C ALA A 179 -22.64 -4.89 21.75
N GLY A 180 -22.84 -5.69 20.71
CA GLY A 180 -21.89 -5.85 19.60
C GLY A 180 -21.67 -4.53 18.87
N PHE A 181 -22.75 -3.81 18.55
CA PHE A 181 -22.67 -2.51 17.88
C PHE A 181 -21.86 -1.50 18.70
N ILE A 182 -22.19 -1.32 19.98
CA ILE A 182 -21.49 -0.37 20.84
C ILE A 182 -20.02 -0.79 20.99
N PHE A 183 -19.76 -2.08 21.19
CA PHE A 183 -18.39 -2.57 21.36
C PHE A 183 -17.56 -2.40 20.09
N GLY A 184 -18.07 -2.79 18.92
CA GLY A 184 -17.42 -2.60 17.64
C GLY A 184 -17.20 -1.12 17.32
N TYR A 185 -18.19 -0.27 17.58
CA TYR A 185 -18.09 1.17 17.39
C TYR A 185 -16.98 1.78 18.24
N LEU A 186 -17.02 1.56 19.56
CA LEU A 186 -16.05 2.13 20.50
C LEU A 186 -14.64 1.60 20.25
N LEU A 187 -14.50 0.30 19.96
CA LEU A 187 -13.21 -0.31 19.67
C LEU A 187 -12.60 0.28 18.40
N THR A 188 -13.35 0.32 17.30
CA THR A 188 -12.88 0.90 16.04
C THR A 188 -12.56 2.38 16.20
N ARG A 189 -13.45 3.14 16.86
CA ARG A 189 -13.28 4.57 17.07
C ARG A 189 -12.04 4.91 17.92
N THR A 190 -11.70 4.08 18.90
CA THR A 190 -10.58 4.33 19.82
C THR A 190 -9.25 3.77 19.30
N TYR A 191 -9.27 2.62 18.63
CA TYR A 191 -8.06 1.92 18.18
C TYR A 191 -7.58 2.37 16.80
N LEU A 192 -8.51 2.52 15.84
CA LEU A 192 -8.18 2.68 14.42
C LEU A 192 -7.41 3.98 14.11
N PRO A 193 -7.71 5.14 14.72
CA PRO A 193 -6.90 6.35 14.53
C PRO A 193 -5.43 6.16 14.92
N GLY A 194 -5.17 5.51 16.07
CA GLY A 194 -3.81 5.24 16.52
C GLY A 194 -3.09 4.21 15.64
N ALA A 195 -3.82 3.25 15.05
CA ALA A 195 -3.26 2.28 14.12
C ALA A 195 -2.82 2.93 12.80
N PHE A 196 -3.63 3.83 12.24
CA PHE A 196 -3.28 4.56 11.03
C PHE A 196 -2.09 5.49 11.24
N HIS A 197 -2.06 6.23 12.35
CA HIS A 197 -0.93 7.09 12.65
C HIS A 197 0.40 6.31 12.75
N ARG A 198 0.39 5.07 13.28
CA ARG A 198 1.60 4.23 13.35
C ARG A 198 2.07 3.80 11.96
N ALA A 199 1.13 3.38 11.11
CA ALA A 199 1.43 2.97 9.75
C ALA A 199 2.04 4.14 8.95
N GLU A 200 1.44 5.31 9.08
CA GLU A 200 1.87 6.54 8.42
C GLU A 200 3.23 7.02 8.94
N SER A 201 3.44 7.06 10.26
CA SER A 201 4.74 7.47 10.83
C SER A 201 5.88 6.53 10.45
N THR A 202 5.59 5.22 10.36
CA THR A 202 6.59 4.22 9.95
C THR A 202 6.94 4.38 8.47
N LEU A 203 5.93 4.67 7.63
CA LEU A 203 6.15 4.95 6.22
C LEU A 203 6.99 6.22 6.04
N LYS A 204 6.63 7.32 6.72
CA LYS A 204 7.37 8.58 6.67
C LYS A 204 8.83 8.41 7.08
N GLN A 205 9.09 7.69 8.17
CA GLN A 205 10.47 7.39 8.60
C GLN A 205 11.26 6.58 7.56
N ARG A 206 10.61 5.67 6.84
CA ARG A 206 11.27 4.88 5.78
C ARG A 206 11.57 5.72 4.55
N VAL A 207 10.66 6.62 4.17
CA VAL A 207 10.86 7.56 3.07
C VAL A 207 12.01 8.52 3.41
N GLU A 208 11.97 9.19 4.56
CA GLU A 208 13.04 10.10 5.00
C GLU A 208 14.40 9.37 5.12
N ALA A 209 14.42 8.12 5.57
CA ALA A 209 15.65 7.33 5.63
C ALA A 209 16.14 6.89 4.24
N ALA A 210 15.26 6.71 3.27
CA ALA A 210 15.63 6.43 1.88
C ALA A 210 16.21 7.68 1.20
N GLU A 211 15.57 8.83 1.38
CA GLU A 211 16.04 10.13 0.88
C GLU A 211 17.42 10.49 1.43
N ARG A 212 17.65 10.32 2.74
CA ARG A 212 18.99 10.55 3.32
C ARG A 212 20.06 9.63 2.71
N LYS A 213 19.72 8.39 2.41
CA LYS A 213 20.64 7.44 1.79
C LYS A 213 20.94 7.81 0.33
N SER A 214 19.96 8.32 -0.42
CA SER A 214 20.20 8.81 -1.78
C SER A 214 21.08 10.05 -1.77
N GLU A 215 20.81 11.04 -0.90
CA GLU A 215 21.64 12.24 -0.76
C GLU A 215 23.09 11.91 -0.35
N GLU A 216 23.28 10.96 0.58
CA GLU A 216 24.62 10.50 0.97
C GLU A 216 25.35 9.78 -0.18
N ALA A 217 24.63 8.99 -0.98
CA ALA A 217 25.21 8.30 -2.14
C ALA A 217 25.61 9.29 -3.24
N GLU A 218 24.78 10.30 -3.50
CA GLU A 218 25.04 11.37 -4.46
C GLU A 218 26.28 12.18 -4.03
N ARG A 219 26.32 12.67 -2.78
CA ARG A 219 27.51 13.35 -2.24
C ARG A 219 28.78 12.51 -2.30
N ARG A 220 28.68 11.20 -2.03
CA ARG A 220 29.84 10.28 -2.17
C ARG A 220 30.31 10.17 -3.61
N SER A 221 29.38 10.15 -4.58
CA SER A 221 29.72 10.10 -6.00
C SER A 221 30.40 11.38 -6.49
N GLU A 222 29.93 12.56 -6.06
CA GLU A 222 30.54 13.85 -6.38
C GLU A 222 31.96 13.97 -5.82
N VAL A 223 32.16 13.59 -4.55
CA VAL A 223 33.49 13.60 -3.93
C VAL A 223 34.43 12.61 -4.62
N ALA A 224 33.94 11.42 -5.00
CA ALA A 224 34.74 10.44 -5.74
C ALA A 224 35.15 10.95 -7.13
N ALA A 225 34.26 11.64 -7.85
CA ALA A 225 34.55 12.27 -9.13
C ALA A 225 35.62 13.38 -8.99
N MET A 226 35.49 14.25 -7.98
CA MET A 226 36.45 15.32 -7.71
C MET A 226 37.86 14.78 -7.35
N VAL A 227 37.93 13.67 -6.60
CA VAL A 227 39.20 13.01 -6.27
C VAL A 227 39.82 12.35 -7.50
N ALA A 228 39.01 11.71 -8.36
CA ALA A 228 39.48 11.09 -9.59
C ALA A 228 40.05 12.13 -10.58
N GLU A 229 39.39 13.28 -10.72
CA GLU A 229 39.86 14.41 -11.55
C GLU A 229 41.20 14.96 -11.04
N LYS A 230 41.31 15.20 -9.73
CA LYS A 230 42.56 15.68 -9.10
C LYS A 230 43.71 14.67 -9.26
N ALA A 231 43.41 13.37 -9.21
CA ALA A 231 44.38 12.30 -9.45
C ALA A 231 44.83 12.23 -10.93
N ALA A 232 43.92 12.48 -11.88
CA ALA A 232 44.24 12.54 -13.30
C ALA A 232 45.16 13.72 -13.64
N LEU A 233 44.88 14.91 -13.10
CA LEU A 233 45.74 16.09 -13.23
C LEU A 233 47.16 15.87 -12.65
N GLY A 234 47.27 15.10 -11.56
CA GLY A 234 48.56 14.72 -10.98
C GLY A 234 49.40 13.75 -11.84
N ARG A 235 48.77 12.98 -12.74
CA ARG A 235 49.47 12.05 -13.65
C ARG A 235 50.02 12.74 -14.90
N ILE A 236 49.39 13.83 -15.35
CA ILE A 236 49.85 14.61 -16.51
C ILE A 236 51.21 15.29 -16.23
N GLY A 237 51.58 15.49 -14.96
CA GLY A 237 52.88 16.05 -14.58
C GLY A 237 54.08 15.08 -14.60
N ARG A 238 53.91 13.78 -14.94
CA ARG A 238 54.98 12.79 -14.72
C ARG A 238 55.34 11.84 -15.87
N ALA A 239 54.92 12.08 -17.11
CA ALA A 239 55.24 11.18 -18.22
C ALA A 239 55.85 11.88 -19.44
N ALA A 240 57.14 11.58 -19.70
CA ALA A 240 57.82 11.58 -20.99
C ALA A 240 58.70 10.31 -21.06
N PRO A 241 59.02 9.78 -22.26
CA PRO A 241 58.78 8.36 -22.60
C PRO A 241 60.04 7.47 -22.60
N ALA A 242 59.84 6.15 -22.56
CA ALA A 242 60.85 5.17 -23.01
C ALA A 242 60.16 3.93 -23.63
N LEU A 243 60.51 3.67 -24.89
CA LEU A 243 60.21 2.49 -25.69
C LEU A 243 61.16 1.35 -25.28
N GLU A 244 60.66 0.13 -25.03
CA GLU A 244 61.44 -1.09 -25.28
C GLU A 244 60.56 -2.35 -25.36
N ALA A 245 60.96 -3.28 -26.23
CA ALA A 245 60.26 -4.47 -26.75
C ALA A 245 60.16 -5.65 -25.74
N VAL A 246 59.38 -6.73 -25.96
CA VAL A 246 59.66 -8.03 -26.65
C VAL A 246 58.44 -8.99 -26.32
N PRO A 247 58.14 -10.18 -26.93
CA PRO A 247 57.52 -10.60 -28.22
C PRO A 247 56.22 -11.52 -28.05
N PRO A 248 55.65 -12.19 -29.10
CA PRO A 248 54.45 -13.09 -29.02
C PRO A 248 54.84 -14.61 -29.07
N PRO A 249 53.96 -15.66 -29.21
CA PRO A 249 52.49 -15.75 -29.37
C PRO A 249 51.79 -16.84 -28.49
N LEU A 250 50.45 -16.98 -28.57
CA LEU A 250 49.74 -18.26 -28.87
C LEU A 250 48.22 -18.04 -28.90
N ALA A 251 47.62 -18.34 -30.05
CA ALA A 251 46.20 -18.28 -30.31
C ALA A 251 45.44 -19.40 -29.59
N MET A 252 44.21 -19.11 -29.15
CA MET A 252 43.13 -20.09 -29.22
C MET A 252 41.89 -19.42 -29.81
N ASN A 253 41.26 -20.17 -30.69
CA ASN A 253 40.46 -19.70 -31.82
C ASN A 253 39.08 -19.14 -31.45
N ALA A 254 38.60 -18.34 -32.40
CA ALA A 254 37.25 -17.89 -32.60
C ALA A 254 36.19 -19.01 -32.52
N LEU A 255 35.03 -18.63 -31.97
CA LEU A 255 33.73 -18.87 -32.60
C LEU A 255 32.88 -17.58 -32.50
N ASP A 256 32.98 -16.83 -33.58
CA ASP A 256 31.99 -15.99 -34.28
C ASP A 256 30.66 -15.59 -33.60
N GLY A 257 30.34 -14.29 -33.75
CA GLY A 257 28.99 -13.86 -34.12
C GLY A 257 28.45 -12.58 -33.49
N ALA A 258 28.84 -11.41 -34.03
CA ALA A 258 28.19 -10.08 -33.92
C ALA A 258 27.84 -9.53 -32.51
N GLY A 259 28.42 -8.45 -32.00
CA GLY A 259 28.81 -7.21 -32.66
C GLY A 259 27.90 -6.07 -32.17
N GLY A 260 28.38 -5.30 -31.19
CA GLY A 260 27.76 -4.05 -30.74
C GLY A 260 28.50 -3.49 -29.53
N ALA A 261 29.49 -2.62 -29.77
CA ALA A 261 30.06 -1.79 -28.71
C ALA A 261 28.93 -0.90 -28.12
N PRO A 262 28.99 -0.53 -26.82
CA PRO A 262 28.01 0.39 -26.25
C PRO A 262 27.98 1.68 -27.09
N SER A 263 26.81 1.99 -27.63
CA SER A 263 26.60 3.18 -28.46
C SER A 263 26.71 4.44 -27.59
N PRO A 264 27.06 5.61 -28.16
CA PRO A 264 26.98 6.89 -27.44
C PRO A 264 25.59 7.04 -26.81
N ARG A 265 25.52 7.47 -25.55
CA ARG A 265 24.25 7.64 -24.83
C ARG A 265 23.40 8.70 -25.51
N ASP A 266 22.18 8.33 -25.89
CA ASP A 266 21.15 9.27 -26.31
C ASP A 266 20.71 10.07 -25.08
N PRO A 267 20.75 11.43 -25.11
CA PRO A 267 20.31 12.25 -23.98
C PRO A 267 18.83 12.04 -23.61
N ASP A 268 17.98 11.73 -24.59
CA ASP A 268 16.53 11.60 -24.41
C ASP A 268 16.12 10.15 -24.10
N ASP A 269 16.94 9.17 -24.51
CA ASP A 269 16.77 7.76 -24.15
C ASP A 269 18.10 7.10 -23.71
N PRO A 270 18.51 7.31 -22.44
CA PRO A 270 19.82 6.88 -21.95
C PRO A 270 20.08 5.36 -21.99
N ASN A 271 19.01 4.56 -22.11
CA ASN A 271 19.10 3.10 -22.14
C ASN A 271 19.25 2.53 -23.56
N LYS A 272 19.03 3.35 -24.59
CA LYS A 272 19.08 2.92 -25.98
C LYS A 272 20.46 2.39 -26.36
N GLY A 273 20.50 1.17 -26.88
CA GLY A 273 21.71 0.47 -27.29
C GLY A 273 22.65 0.04 -26.14
N GLN A 274 22.22 0.13 -24.88
CA GLN A 274 23.05 -0.24 -23.72
C GLN A 274 22.94 -1.74 -23.36
N PHE A 275 21.92 -2.44 -23.85
CA PHE A 275 21.63 -3.85 -23.56
C PHE A 275 21.69 -4.72 -24.82
N GLY A 276 22.28 -4.18 -25.89
CA GLY A 276 22.55 -4.89 -27.14
C GLY A 276 21.34 -4.99 -28.07
N GLY A 277 20.28 -4.20 -27.88
CA GLY A 277 19.25 -3.94 -28.89
C GLY A 277 18.34 -5.11 -29.28
N LEU A 278 18.37 -6.24 -28.55
CA LEU A 278 17.56 -7.41 -28.86
C LEU A 278 16.58 -7.73 -27.75
N SER A 279 15.29 -7.80 -28.09
CA SER A 279 14.22 -8.22 -27.17
C SER A 279 14.18 -9.74 -26.96
N LYS A 280 14.85 -10.51 -27.83
CA LYS A 280 15.02 -11.96 -27.71
C LYS A 280 16.49 -12.33 -27.79
N ARG A 281 17.03 -12.94 -26.73
CA ARG A 281 18.42 -13.39 -26.66
C ARG A 281 18.55 -14.59 -25.73
N ASP A 282 19.40 -15.54 -26.08
CA ASP A 282 19.74 -16.74 -25.29
C ASP A 282 18.54 -17.53 -24.71
N GLY A 283 17.45 -17.61 -25.47
CA GLY A 283 16.23 -18.32 -25.07
C GLY A 283 15.27 -17.52 -24.18
N TYR A 284 15.59 -16.28 -23.84
CA TYR A 284 14.69 -15.35 -23.15
C TYR A 284 14.05 -14.36 -24.13
N GLU A 285 12.86 -13.88 -23.76
CA GLU A 285 12.11 -12.86 -24.49
C GLU A 285 11.61 -11.81 -23.50
N LEU A 286 11.95 -10.54 -23.76
CA LEU A 286 11.38 -9.34 -23.15
C LEU A 286 10.25 -8.83 -24.05
N SER A 287 9.07 -8.61 -23.46
CA SER A 287 7.90 -8.10 -24.16
C SER A 287 7.19 -7.05 -23.31
N ALA A 288 6.38 -6.23 -23.94
CA ALA A 288 5.59 -5.20 -23.26
C ALA A 288 4.16 -5.15 -23.82
N ARG A 289 3.22 -4.76 -22.96
CA ARG A 289 1.88 -4.31 -23.36
C ARG A 289 1.66 -2.90 -22.82
N VAL A 290 1.08 -2.04 -23.65
CA VAL A 290 0.83 -0.63 -23.30
C VAL A 290 -0.64 -0.32 -23.51
N SER A 291 -1.30 0.25 -22.50
CA SER A 291 -2.69 0.72 -22.55
C SER A 291 -2.81 2.11 -21.95
N GLU A 292 -3.83 2.87 -22.33
CA GLU A 292 -4.17 4.13 -21.65
C GLU A 292 -4.53 3.85 -20.18
N SER A 293 -4.07 4.72 -19.28
CA SER A 293 -4.33 4.54 -17.84
C SER A 293 -5.75 4.98 -17.50
N ASP A 294 -6.50 4.10 -16.82
CA ASP A 294 -7.84 4.40 -16.33
C ASP A 294 -7.85 5.48 -15.22
N ASN A 295 -6.71 5.64 -14.53
CA ASN A 295 -6.60 6.43 -13.31
C ASN A 295 -5.96 7.81 -13.52
N LEU A 296 -5.12 7.96 -14.55
CA LEU A 296 -4.40 9.20 -14.85
C LEU A 296 -4.54 9.56 -16.34
N PRO A 297 -5.27 10.63 -16.68
CA PRO A 297 -5.29 11.17 -18.04
C PRO A 297 -3.86 11.44 -18.53
N GLU A 298 -3.59 11.16 -19.81
CA GLU A 298 -2.28 11.36 -20.47
C GLU A 298 -1.13 10.44 -20.01
N PHE A 299 -1.41 9.47 -19.14
CA PHE A 299 -0.46 8.41 -18.78
C PHE A 299 -0.89 7.05 -19.33
N TYR A 300 0.08 6.16 -19.47
CA TYR A 300 -0.06 4.81 -20.01
C TYR A 300 0.42 3.77 -19.01
N ASP A 301 -0.40 2.73 -18.82
CA ASP A 301 -0.04 1.55 -18.06
C ASP A 301 0.82 0.63 -18.95
N ILE A 302 2.04 0.33 -18.49
CA ILE A 302 3.01 -0.51 -19.18
C ILE A 302 3.19 -1.79 -18.37
N VAL A 303 2.97 -2.94 -19.02
CA VAL A 303 3.23 -4.26 -18.45
C VAL A 303 4.40 -4.91 -19.18
N LEU A 304 5.54 -4.99 -18.51
CA LEU A 304 6.77 -5.63 -19.00
C LEU A 304 6.82 -7.08 -18.53
N GLU A 305 7.19 -7.99 -19.42
CA GLU A 305 7.30 -9.42 -19.13
C GLU A 305 8.59 -10.00 -19.72
N VAL A 306 9.39 -10.65 -18.87
CA VAL A 306 10.48 -11.53 -19.31
C VAL A 306 10.08 -12.98 -19.10
N ARG A 307 10.17 -13.77 -20.16
CA ARG A 307 9.84 -15.20 -20.18
C ARG A 307 10.89 -16.00 -20.93
N SER A 308 10.84 -17.32 -20.76
CA SER A 308 11.61 -18.30 -21.53
C SER A 308 10.66 -19.11 -22.42
N PRO A 309 10.41 -18.69 -23.68
CA PRO A 309 9.43 -19.34 -24.54
C PRO A 309 9.72 -20.83 -24.72
N GLY A 310 8.70 -21.67 -24.49
CA GLY A 310 8.83 -23.13 -24.59
C GLY A 310 9.76 -23.77 -23.56
N GLY A 311 10.18 -23.03 -22.52
CA GLY A 311 11.13 -23.52 -21.52
C GLY A 311 12.54 -23.70 -22.07
N ALA A 312 12.93 -22.95 -23.11
CA ALA A 312 14.24 -23.04 -23.76
C ALA A 312 15.42 -22.91 -22.79
N ARG A 313 15.24 -22.16 -21.71
CA ARG A 313 16.18 -21.99 -20.60
C ARG A 313 15.47 -21.91 -19.25
N PRO A 314 16.01 -22.48 -18.15
CA PRO A 314 15.47 -22.28 -16.82
C PRO A 314 15.48 -20.81 -16.44
N MET A 315 14.36 -20.28 -15.93
CA MET A 315 14.29 -18.90 -15.47
C MET A 315 15.16 -18.68 -14.22
N PRO A 316 15.84 -17.53 -14.08
CA PRO A 316 16.54 -17.16 -12.85
C PRO A 316 15.55 -16.87 -11.71
N ASP A 317 16.03 -16.79 -10.47
CA ASP A 317 15.17 -16.44 -9.31
C ASP A 317 14.59 -15.01 -9.42
N ALA A 318 15.33 -14.11 -10.06
CA ALA A 318 14.92 -12.73 -10.31
C ALA A 318 15.50 -12.18 -11.62
N VAL A 319 14.82 -11.17 -12.17
CA VAL A 319 15.21 -10.41 -13.35
C VAL A 319 15.34 -8.95 -12.96
N LYS A 320 16.41 -8.28 -13.41
CA LYS A 320 16.60 -6.84 -13.19
C LYS A 320 16.12 -6.06 -14.40
N PHE A 321 15.15 -5.19 -14.22
CA PHE A 321 14.66 -4.25 -15.22
C PHE A 321 15.35 -2.89 -15.05
N PHE A 322 15.68 -2.26 -16.18
CA PHE A 322 16.30 -0.96 -16.29
C PHE A 322 15.33 -0.05 -17.04
N LEU A 323 14.64 0.81 -16.30
CA LEU A 323 13.71 1.81 -16.78
C LEU A 323 14.44 3.14 -17.04
N HIS A 324 13.72 4.10 -17.61
CA HIS A 324 14.26 5.44 -17.84
C HIS A 324 14.69 6.11 -16.50
N PRO A 325 15.75 6.94 -16.47
CA PRO A 325 16.24 7.58 -15.23
C PRO A 325 15.23 8.50 -14.52
N THR A 326 14.17 8.94 -15.19
CA THR A 326 13.10 9.76 -14.59
C THR A 326 12.20 8.99 -13.63
N PHE A 327 12.25 7.65 -13.65
CA PHE A 327 11.54 6.83 -12.67
C PHE A 327 12.24 6.93 -11.31
N GLY A 328 11.49 7.08 -10.22
CA GLY A 328 12.05 7.10 -8.86
C GLY A 328 12.77 5.80 -8.44
N SER A 329 12.60 4.72 -9.20
CA SER A 329 13.38 3.49 -9.10
C SER A 329 13.69 2.98 -10.51
N PRO A 330 14.77 3.48 -11.15
CA PRO A 330 15.08 3.17 -12.54
C PRO A 330 15.67 1.77 -12.70
N VAL A 331 16.12 1.12 -11.61
CA VAL A 331 16.52 -0.29 -11.62
C VAL A 331 15.64 -1.05 -10.64
N GLN A 332 14.89 -2.04 -11.13
CA GLN A 332 13.98 -2.84 -10.32
C GLN A 332 14.28 -4.33 -10.48
N GLU A 333 14.50 -5.01 -9.36
CA GLU A 333 14.72 -6.45 -9.33
C GLU A 333 13.40 -7.17 -9.01
N VAL A 334 12.91 -7.95 -9.96
CA VAL A 334 11.60 -8.61 -9.91
C VAL A 334 11.78 -10.11 -9.82
N ARG A 335 11.18 -10.74 -8.82
CA ARG A 335 11.21 -12.20 -8.66
C ARG A 335 10.39 -12.88 -9.72
N VAL A 336 10.89 -14.00 -10.22
CA VAL A 336 10.16 -14.83 -11.18
C VAL A 336 9.08 -15.61 -10.44
N HIS A 337 7.84 -15.48 -10.91
CA HIS A 337 6.69 -16.24 -10.44
C HIS A 337 6.07 -16.99 -11.61
N GLU A 338 5.86 -18.30 -11.44
CA GLU A 338 5.29 -19.18 -12.49
C GLU A 338 6.04 -19.12 -13.84
N GLY A 339 7.37 -18.90 -13.79
CA GLY A 339 8.22 -18.84 -14.98
C GLY A 339 8.21 -17.50 -15.73
N ILE A 340 7.63 -16.45 -15.14
CA ILE A 340 7.57 -15.10 -15.72
C ILE A 340 8.05 -14.07 -14.68
N ALA A 341 8.91 -13.14 -15.09
CA ALA A 341 9.13 -11.90 -14.34
C ALA A 341 8.28 -10.80 -14.96
N ARG A 342 7.31 -10.26 -14.19
CA ARG A 342 6.40 -9.21 -14.64
C ARG A 342 6.61 -7.94 -13.84
N LEU A 343 6.80 -6.82 -14.55
CA LEU A 343 6.88 -5.48 -13.98
C LEU A 343 5.78 -4.59 -14.56
N GLU A 344 5.04 -3.92 -13.70
CA GLU A 344 4.04 -2.92 -14.09
C GLU A 344 4.60 -1.53 -13.79
N ALA A 345 4.50 -0.63 -14.76
CA ALA A 345 5.01 0.72 -14.70
C ALA A 345 4.01 1.71 -15.33
N LEU A 346 4.08 2.97 -14.92
CA LEU A 346 3.25 4.04 -15.45
C LEU A 346 4.17 5.06 -16.11
N ALA A 347 3.92 5.41 -17.36
CA ALA A 347 4.73 6.39 -18.09
C ALA A 347 3.84 7.32 -18.91
N TRP A 348 4.35 8.52 -19.19
CA TRP A 348 3.72 9.43 -20.14
C TRP A 348 4.13 9.04 -21.56
N GLY A 349 5.43 8.91 -21.85
CA GLY A 349 5.97 8.61 -23.19
C GLY A 349 6.75 7.30 -23.31
N ALA A 350 7.08 6.92 -24.55
CA ALA A 350 7.90 5.76 -24.87
C ALA A 350 9.39 5.97 -24.51
N PHE A 351 10.07 4.88 -24.16
CA PHE A 351 11.50 4.84 -23.83
C PHE A 351 12.05 3.42 -24.03
N THR A 352 13.37 3.26 -24.04
CA THR A 352 14.00 1.94 -24.11
C THR A 352 14.13 1.29 -22.75
N VAL A 353 13.61 0.07 -22.64
CA VAL A 353 13.70 -0.78 -21.45
C VAL A 353 14.82 -1.79 -21.62
N GLY A 354 15.71 -1.86 -20.63
CA GLY A 354 16.66 -2.96 -20.48
C GLY A 354 16.15 -4.02 -19.50
N ALA A 355 16.51 -5.28 -19.72
CA ALA A 355 16.35 -6.33 -18.71
C ALA A 355 17.56 -7.27 -18.68
N ILE A 356 17.92 -7.76 -17.49
CA ILE A 356 18.98 -8.76 -17.31
C ILE A 356 18.37 -9.99 -16.63
N ALA A 357 18.33 -11.10 -17.38
CA ALA A 357 17.90 -12.41 -16.90
C ALA A 357 19.11 -13.34 -16.73
N GLY A 358 19.55 -13.53 -15.48
CA GLY A 358 20.82 -14.19 -15.19
C GLY A 358 21.99 -13.33 -15.67
N GLU A 359 22.62 -13.74 -16.76
CA GLU A 359 23.71 -13.00 -17.43
C GLU A 359 23.29 -12.45 -18.80
N THR A 360 22.07 -12.73 -19.27
CA THR A 360 21.60 -12.35 -20.60
C THR A 360 20.95 -10.97 -20.58
N PRO A 361 21.52 -9.98 -21.30
CA PRO A 361 20.89 -8.67 -21.48
C PRO A 361 19.86 -8.70 -22.61
N LEU A 362 18.70 -8.08 -22.36
CA LEU A 362 17.58 -7.91 -23.28
C LEU A 362 17.27 -6.41 -23.37
N GLU A 363 16.83 -5.96 -24.55
CA GLU A 363 16.49 -4.57 -24.81
C GLU A 363 15.17 -4.50 -25.59
N LEU A 364 14.29 -3.58 -25.22
CA LEU A 364 13.05 -3.33 -25.92
C LEU A 364 12.77 -1.83 -26.02
N ASP A 365 12.77 -1.30 -27.23
CA ASP A 365 12.33 0.07 -27.51
C ASP A 365 10.80 0.10 -27.57
N LEU A 366 10.18 0.79 -26.61
CA LEU A 366 8.71 0.85 -26.53
C LEU A 366 8.10 1.68 -27.67
N SER A 367 8.87 2.54 -28.34
CA SER A 367 8.41 3.33 -29.49
C SER A 367 8.22 2.46 -30.75
N GLU A 368 8.81 1.27 -30.80
CA GLU A 368 8.71 0.35 -31.93
C GLU A 368 7.53 -0.64 -31.80
N LEU A 369 6.79 -0.61 -30.69
CA LEU A 369 5.65 -1.50 -30.46
C LEU A 369 4.45 -1.13 -31.34
N ALA A 370 4.16 -1.96 -32.34
CA ALA A 370 3.04 -1.71 -33.27
C ALA A 370 1.67 -1.56 -32.57
N ASP A 371 1.47 -2.31 -31.47
CA ASP A 371 0.21 -2.34 -30.73
C ASP A 371 0.10 -1.23 -29.67
N ALA A 372 1.14 -0.42 -29.47
CA ALA A 372 1.11 0.68 -28.50
C ALA A 372 0.40 1.92 -29.06
N PRO A 373 -0.33 2.68 -28.22
CA PRO A 373 -1.02 3.92 -28.64
C PRO A 373 -0.07 4.88 -29.37
N LYS A 374 -0.55 5.49 -30.46
CA LYS A 374 0.29 6.38 -31.27
C LYS A 374 0.84 7.57 -30.47
N ALA A 375 0.00 8.18 -29.64
CA ALA A 375 0.38 9.31 -28.78
C ALA A 375 1.45 8.95 -27.73
N PHE A 376 1.51 7.69 -27.28
CA PHE A 376 2.57 7.20 -26.40
C PHE A 376 3.91 7.07 -27.13
N ARG A 377 3.88 6.61 -28.40
CA ARG A 377 5.10 6.34 -29.19
C ARG A 377 5.77 7.61 -29.73
N GLU A 378 5.01 8.68 -29.91
CA GLU A 378 5.47 9.93 -30.53
C GLU A 378 5.77 11.04 -29.51
N GLN A 379 5.78 10.72 -28.21
CA GLN A 379 5.90 11.70 -27.14
C GLN A 379 7.34 12.09 -26.81
#